data_AF-A0A1R1S6U9-F1
#
_entry.id   AF-A0A1R1S6U9-F1
#
_cell.length_a   1.000
_cell.length_b   1.000
_cell.length_c   1.000
_cell.angle_alpha   90.00
_cell.angle_beta   90.00
_cell.angle_gamma   90.00
#
_symmetry.space_group_name_H-M   'P 1'
#
loop_
_entity.id
_entity.type
_entity.pdbx_description
1 polymer ?
#
loop_
_entity_poly.entity_id
_entity_poly.type
_entity_poly.pdbx_seq_one_letter_code
_entity_poly.pdbx_strand_id
1 'polypeptide(L)' 'MDIPDRLITLQQNADTEYAKLAGLLGEEREAQWKRWYEAAVEIQAAVTAHAQETGTPRNQLEAAVKKAVRHPQPEDG' A
#
# COMPACT_ATOMS: atom_id res chain seq x y z
N MET A 1 5.91 -15.66 5.91
CA MET A 1 5.07 -15.39 4.74
C MET A 1 5.92 -14.59 3.81
N ASP A 2 6.12 -15.10 2.60
CA ASP A 2 6.77 -14.34 1.54
C ASP A 2 5.81 -13.24 1.11
N ILE A 3 6.24 -11.97 1.17
CA ILE A 3 5.43 -10.84 0.74
C ILE A 3 6.05 -10.32 -0.55
N PRO A 4 5.31 -10.29 -1.67
CA PRO A 4 5.84 -9.73 -2.90
C PRO A 4 6.23 -8.27 -2.69
N ASP A 5 7.45 -7.90 -3.12
CA ASP A 5 7.94 -6.51 -3.08
C ASP A 5 6.96 -5.54 -3.74
N ARG A 6 6.27 -5.99 -4.79
CA ARG A 6 5.21 -5.22 -5.45
C ARG A 6 4.13 -4.75 -4.47
N LEU A 7 3.69 -5.59 -3.52
CA LEU A 7 2.68 -5.18 -2.54
C LEU A 7 3.24 -4.15 -1.55
N ILE A 8 4.53 -4.25 -1.21
CA ILE A 8 5.22 -3.30 -0.33
C ILE A 8 5.33 -1.94 -1.03
N THR A 9 5.79 -1.91 -2.29
CA THR A 9 5.90 -0.69 -3.08
C THR A 9 4.54 -0.01 -3.29
N LEU A 10 3.49 -0.79 -3.61
CA LEU A 10 2.14 -0.25 -3.79
C LEU A 10 1.59 0.36 -2.49
N GLN A 11 1.83 -0.28 -1.34
CA GLN A 11 1.45 0.26 -0.04
C GLN A 11 2.25 1.54 0.30
N GLN A 12 3.56 1.57 0.02
CA GLN A 12 4.38 2.78 0.20
C GLN A 12 3.90 3.95 -0.65
N ASN A 13 3.51 3.69 -1.90
CA ASN A 13 2.95 4.71 -2.79
C ASN A 13 1.63 5.26 -2.23
N ALA A 14 0.71 4.38 -1.83
CA ALA A 14 -0.55 4.79 -1.22
C ALA A 14 -0.32 5.62 0.06
N ASP A 15 0.60 5.20 0.94
CA ASP A 15 0.94 5.94 2.17
C ASP A 15 1.58 7.31 1.84
N THR A 16 2.41 7.37 0.81
CA THR A 16 3.04 8.62 0.33
C THR A 16 2.01 9.60 -0.21
N GLU A 17 1.08 9.14 -1.04
CA GLU A 17 0.01 9.99 -1.57
C GLU A 17 -0.97 10.44 -0.47
N TYR A 18 -1.18 9.60 0.56
CA TYR A 18 -1.96 9.99 1.74
C TYR A 18 -1.25 11.07 2.55
N ALA A 19 0.06 10.92 2.78
CA ALA A 19 0.85 11.89 3.54
C ALA A 19 0.84 13.29 2.89
N LYS A 20 0.83 13.36 1.55
CA LYS A 20 0.73 14.61 0.79
C LYS A 20 -0.58 15.36 1.02
N LEU A 21 -1.64 14.72 1.53
CA LEU A 21 -2.89 15.42 1.87
C LEU A 21 -2.73 16.38 3.04
N ALA A 22 -1.72 16.18 3.89
CA ALA A 22 -1.48 17.02 5.05
C ALA A 22 -1.20 18.47 4.62
N GLY A 23 -2.01 19.41 5.12
CA GLY A 23 -1.85 20.83 4.83
C GLY A 23 -2.46 21.31 3.51
N LEU A 24 -2.97 20.42 2.65
CA LEU A 24 -3.70 20.82 1.44
C LEU A 24 -5.13 21.22 1.76
N LEU A 25 -5.70 22.14 0.97
CA LEU A 25 -7.09 22.61 1.07
C LEU A 25 -7.69 22.75 -0.34
N GLY A 26 -9.03 22.84 -0.40
CA GLY A 26 -9.76 23.08 -1.65
C GLY A 26 -9.44 22.08 -2.77
N GLU A 27 -9.34 22.58 -3.99
CA GLU A 27 -9.14 21.78 -5.21
C GLU A 27 -7.83 20.99 -5.20
N GLU A 28 -6.76 21.53 -4.60
CA GLU A 28 -5.47 20.83 -4.48
C GLU A 28 -5.60 19.58 -3.60
N ARG A 29 -6.35 19.68 -2.51
CA ARG A 29 -6.65 18.53 -1.65
C ARG A 29 -7.50 17.49 -2.38
N GLU A 30 -8.48 17.91 -3.17
CA GLU A 30 -9.32 16.98 -3.94
C GLU A 30 -8.53 16.26 -5.04
N ALA A 31 -7.64 16.97 -5.74
CA ALA A 31 -6.77 16.38 -6.74
C ALA A 31 -5.80 15.37 -6.11
N GLN A 32 -5.20 15.72 -4.97
CA GLN A 32 -4.33 14.80 -4.23
C GLN A 32 -5.10 13.60 -3.66
N TRP A 33 -6.36 13.80 -3.24
CA TRP A 33 -7.20 12.72 -2.75
C TRP A 33 -7.52 11.70 -3.84
N LYS A 34 -7.77 12.14 -5.08
CA LYS A 34 -7.99 11.23 -6.22
C LYS A 34 -6.76 10.36 -6.47
N ARG A 35 -5.56 10.95 -6.46
CA ARG A 35 -4.28 10.22 -6.62
C ARG A 35 -4.09 9.18 -5.52
N TRP A 36 -4.34 9.56 -4.28
CA TRP A 36 -4.32 8.63 -3.15
C TRP A 36 -5.34 7.50 -3.33
N TYR A 37 -6.56 7.82 -3.74
CA TYR A 37 -7.62 6.85 -3.93
C TYR A 37 -7.28 5.83 -5.03
N GLU A 38 -6.72 6.28 -6.16
CA GLU A 38 -6.25 5.41 -7.23
C GLU A 38 -5.16 4.45 -6.74
N ALA A 39 -4.15 4.95 -6.01
CA ALA A 39 -3.11 4.13 -5.41
C ALA A 39 -3.67 3.12 -4.38
N ALA A 40 -4.66 3.55 -3.58
CA ALA A 40 -5.32 2.70 -2.58
C ALA A 40 -6.14 1.57 -3.23
N VAL A 41 -6.80 1.83 -4.36
CA VAL A 41 -7.51 0.81 -5.14
C VAL A 41 -6.51 -0.19 -5.73
N GLU A 42 -5.37 0.29 -6.24
CA GLU A 42 -4.35 -0.58 -6.83
C GLU A 42 -3.77 -1.58 -5.82
N ILE A 43 -3.37 -1.13 -4.63
CA ILE A 43 -2.88 -2.03 -3.58
C ILE A 43 -3.97 -3.02 -3.13
N GLN A 44 -5.22 -2.58 -2.99
CA GLN A 44 -6.32 -3.44 -2.55
C GLN A 44 -6.61 -4.54 -3.57
N ALA A 45 -6.58 -4.21 -4.86
CA ALA A 45 -6.72 -5.18 -5.94
C ALA A 45 -5.55 -6.17 -5.96
N ALA A 46 -4.32 -5.69 -5.83
CA ALA A 46 -3.12 -6.53 -5.83
C ALA A 46 -3.08 -7.50 -4.63
N VAL A 47 -3.41 -7.03 -3.43
CA VAL A 47 -3.53 -7.86 -2.23
C VAL A 47 -4.63 -8.90 -2.41
N THR A 48 -5.77 -8.53 -2.99
CA THR A 48 -6.88 -9.46 -3.24
C THR A 48 -6.48 -10.56 -4.21
N ALA A 49 -5.84 -10.22 -5.32
CA ALA A 49 -5.33 -11.19 -6.29
C ALA A 49 -4.33 -12.14 -5.64
N HIS A 50 -3.33 -11.61 -4.92
CA HIS A 50 -2.31 -12.43 -4.28
C HIS A 50 -2.86 -13.35 -3.18
N ALA A 51 -3.84 -12.86 -2.41
CA ALA A 51 -4.55 -13.67 -1.41
C ALA A 51 -5.28 -14.86 -2.06
N GLN A 52 -5.92 -14.64 -3.21
CA GLN A 52 -6.58 -15.70 -3.96
C GLN A 52 -5.58 -16.71 -4.54
N GLU A 53 -4.48 -16.23 -5.13
CA GLU A 53 -3.44 -17.08 -5.74
C GLU A 53 -2.73 -17.96 -4.72
N THR A 54 -2.46 -17.43 -3.53
CA THR A 54 -1.72 -18.15 -2.47
C THR A 54 -2.61 -18.88 -1.47
N GLY A 55 -3.93 -18.69 -1.54
CA GLY A 55 -4.87 -19.17 -0.51
C GLY A 55 -4.69 -18.49 0.85
N THR A 56 -3.96 -17.38 0.90
CA THR A 56 -3.67 -16.64 2.13
C THR A 56 -4.87 -15.75 2.52
N PRO A 57 -5.28 -15.72 3.80
CA PRO A 57 -6.30 -14.77 4.26
C PRO A 57 -5.88 -13.31 3.98
N ARG A 58 -6.72 -12.56 3.26
CA ARG A 58 -6.44 -11.17 2.85
C ARG A 58 -6.00 -10.28 4.02
N ASN A 59 -6.68 -10.39 5.16
CA ASN A 59 -6.37 -9.65 6.38
C ASN A 59 -4.96 -9.94 6.93
N GLN A 60 -4.51 -11.19 6.85
CA GLN A 60 -3.17 -11.58 7.28
C GLN A 60 -2.12 -10.98 6.34
N LEU A 61 -2.38 -11.02 5.03
CA LEU A 61 -1.51 -10.42 4.02
C LEU A 61 -1.41 -8.89 4.17
N GLU A 62 -2.54 -8.20 4.36
CA GLU A 62 -2.57 -6.74 4.61
C GLU A 62 -1.76 -6.35 5.85
N ALA A 63 -1.89 -7.10 6.94
CA ALA A 63 -1.13 -6.87 8.17
C ALA A 63 0.37 -7.09 7.95
N ALA A 64 0.72 -8.12 7.19
CA ALA A 64 2.10 -8.45 6.86
C ALA A 64 2.72 -7.36 5.97
N VAL A 65 2.00 -6.89 4.94
CA VAL A 65 2.44 -5.78 4.05
C VAL A 65 2.69 -4.51 4.87
N LYS A 66 1.73 -4.13 5.73
CA LYS A 66 1.89 -2.95 6.61
C LYS A 66 3.10 -3.07 7.55
N LYS A 67 3.39 -4.28 8.04
CA LYS A 67 4.57 -4.53 8.86
C LYS A 67 5.86 -4.37 8.05
N ALA A 68 5.90 -4.92 6.83
CA ALA A 68 7.05 -4.83 5.95
C ALA A 68 7.35 -3.38 5.51
N VAL A 69 6.31 -2.57 5.27
CA VAL A 69 6.48 -1.13 4.96
C VAL A 69 7.09 -0.36 6.14
N ARG A 70 6.70 -0.68 7.38
CA ARG A 70 7.22 0.00 8.59
C ARG A 70 8.62 -0.48 8.99
N HIS A 71 8.95 -1.71 8.63
CA HIS A 71 10.22 -2.34 8.93
C HIS A 71 10.73 -2.99 7.64
N PRO A 72 11.25 -2.19 6.69
CA PRO A 72 11.95 -2.75 5.54
C PRO A 72 13.06 -3.63 6.10
N GLN A 73 13.11 -4.88 5.65
CA GLN A 73 14.16 -5.80 6.07
C GLN A 73 15.49 -5.11 5.72
N PRO A 74 16.44 -5.00 6.67
CA PRO A 74 17.76 -4.50 6.31
C PRO A 74 18.25 -5.38 5.18
N GLU A 75 18.58 -4.77 4.06
CA GLU A 75 19.31 -5.42 2.98
C GLU A 75 20.56 -6.05 3.60
N ASP A 76 20.50 -7.37 3.85
CA ASP A 76 21.65 -8.16 4.29
C ASP A 76 22.74 -7.97 3.24
N GLY A 77 23.77 -7.21 3.61
CA GLY A 77 24.97 -6.97 2.82
C GLY A 77 25.95 -8.14 2.86
#